data_AF-A0A6A9QQX9-F1
#
_entry.id   AF-A0A6A9QQX9-F1
#
_cell.length_a   1.000
_cell.length_b   1.000
_cell.length_c   1.000
_cell.angle_alpha   90.00
_cell.angle_beta   90.00
_cell.angle_gamma   90.00
#
_symmetry.space_group_name_H-M   'P 1'
#
loop_
_entity.id
_entity.type
_entity.pdbx_description
1 polymer ?
#
loop_
_entity_poly.entity_id
_entity_poly.type
_entity_poly.pdbx_seq_one_letter_code
_entity_poly.pdbx_strand_id
1 'polypeptide(L)'
;MVKFCPRCNYPNDDNNQFCMRCGYPFKYTFIDDEKRRLLKGFRSFSIINIISLIYLSVVLGLAYLLNGGSFFNNFTSFLGFLGTGIIGLIILFLSIFKLKEAYAKAMQKDPKYRLPYFGTLLLLLSFVLVAVYSVVFLSTSAVGLLIPSTSVPFFTLSISGVFILGAVMSNFLGAFRAFEDFRDKVFLVSSFGFLASAILACITPFVPILLIPLWLLYLVSVTLLYAASDYNLSLSK
;
A
#
# COMPACT_ATOMS: atom_id res chain seq x y z
N MET A 1 -20.66 -38.49 -7.81
CA MET A 1 -21.62 -37.56 -8.42
C MET A 1 -20.81 -36.50 -9.18
N VAL A 2 -21.31 -35.98 -10.30
CA VAL A 2 -20.58 -35.06 -11.18
C VAL A 2 -21.25 -33.69 -11.13
N LYS A 3 -20.49 -32.63 -10.84
CA LYS A 3 -20.98 -31.25 -10.85
C LYS A 3 -20.48 -30.51 -12.08
N PHE A 4 -21.35 -29.70 -12.66
CA PHE A 4 -21.02 -28.91 -13.85
C PHE A 4 -20.55 -27.51 -13.44
N CYS A 5 -19.48 -27.05 -14.07
CA CYS A 5 -18.99 -25.69 -13.85
C CYS A 5 -19.99 -24.66 -14.38
N PRO A 6 -20.53 -23.73 -13.56
CA PRO A 6 -21.50 -22.75 -14.03
C PRO A 6 -20.91 -21.75 -15.04
N ARG A 7 -19.57 -21.63 -15.11
CA ARG A 7 -18.89 -20.70 -16.02
C ARG A 7 -18.60 -21.29 -17.40
N CYS A 8 -18.22 -22.57 -17.48
CA CYS A 8 -17.77 -23.20 -18.73
C CYS A 8 -18.46 -24.53 -19.04
N ASN A 9 -19.45 -24.90 -18.23
CA ASN A 9 -20.22 -26.14 -18.29
C ASN A 9 -19.40 -27.43 -18.32
N TYR A 10 -18.14 -27.39 -17.88
CA TYR A 10 -17.27 -28.55 -17.85
C TYR A 10 -17.65 -29.48 -16.68
N PRO A 11 -17.77 -30.80 -16.90
CA PRO A 11 -18.03 -31.76 -15.84
C PRO A 11 -16.81 -31.87 -14.93
N ASN A 12 -17.04 -31.80 -13.62
CA ASN A 12 -16.01 -31.94 -12.60
C ASN A 12 -16.46 -32.96 -11.57
N ASP A 13 -15.50 -33.64 -10.97
CA ASP A 13 -15.76 -34.54 -9.86
C ASP A 13 -16.28 -33.75 -8.66
N ASP A 14 -17.17 -34.33 -7.86
CA ASP A 14 -17.80 -33.64 -6.73
C ASP A 14 -16.79 -33.22 -5.66
N ASN A 15 -15.69 -33.96 -5.54
CA ASN A 15 -14.59 -33.65 -4.65
C ASN A 15 -13.73 -32.46 -5.11
N ASN A 16 -13.83 -32.06 -6.39
CA ASN A 16 -13.01 -30.97 -6.91
C ASN A 16 -13.42 -29.63 -6.30
N GLN A 17 -12.48 -28.94 -5.66
CA GLN A 17 -12.75 -27.61 -5.11
C GLN A 17 -12.75 -26.51 -6.17
N PHE A 18 -12.18 -26.79 -7.35
CA PHE A 18 -12.09 -25.88 -8.49
C PHE A 18 -12.41 -26.62 -9.80
N CYS A 19 -12.84 -25.87 -10.81
CA CYS A 19 -13.03 -26.38 -12.15
C CYS A 19 -11.68 -26.72 -12.76
N MET A 20 -11.50 -27.97 -13.17
CA MET A 20 -10.29 -28.47 -13.84
C MET A 20 -10.01 -27.76 -15.17
N ARG A 21 -11.02 -27.13 -15.78
CA ARG A 21 -10.88 -26.43 -17.07
C ARG A 21 -10.61 -24.95 -16.94
N CYS A 22 -11.39 -24.24 -16.11
CA CYS A 22 -11.34 -22.77 -16.05
C CYS A 22 -10.95 -22.21 -14.67
N GLY A 23 -10.64 -23.07 -13.70
CA GLY A 23 -10.25 -22.67 -12.34
C GLY A 23 -11.39 -22.16 -11.46
N TYR A 24 -12.65 -22.20 -11.94
CA TYR A 24 -13.80 -21.69 -11.17
C TYR A 24 -14.00 -22.46 -9.85
N PRO A 25 -14.06 -21.80 -8.69
CA PRO A 25 -14.27 -22.45 -7.38
C PRO A 25 -15.66 -23.09 -7.25
N PHE A 26 -15.71 -24.30 -6.71
CA PHE A 26 -16.97 -24.96 -6.36
C PHE A 26 -17.31 -24.85 -4.87
N LYS A 27 -16.33 -24.56 -4.02
CA LYS A 27 -16.58 -24.22 -2.62
C LYS A 27 -16.89 -22.73 -2.53
N TYR A 28 -18.16 -22.43 -2.38
CA TYR A 28 -18.59 -21.15 -1.84
C TYR A 28 -18.19 -21.10 -0.37
N THR A 29 -17.12 -20.38 -0.06
CA THR A 29 -16.92 -19.89 1.30
C THR A 29 -17.90 -18.74 1.50
N PHE A 30 -18.86 -18.89 2.40
CA PHE A 30 -19.68 -17.76 2.84
C PHE A 30 -18.74 -16.71 3.45
N ILE A 31 -18.43 -15.67 2.66
CA ILE A 31 -17.64 -14.54 3.13
C ILE A 31 -18.64 -13.53 3.69
N ASP A 32 -18.63 -13.47 5.01
CA ASP A 32 -19.30 -12.47 5.81
C ASP A 32 -19.03 -11.03 5.31
N ASP A 33 -20.01 -10.14 5.46
CA ASP A 33 -19.99 -8.80 4.86
C ASP A 33 -18.81 -7.95 5.34
N GLU A 34 -18.40 -8.11 6.60
CA GLU A 34 -17.21 -7.44 7.15
C GLU A 34 -15.93 -7.89 6.44
N LYS A 35 -15.75 -9.21 6.26
CA LYS A 35 -14.59 -9.77 5.54
C LYS A 35 -14.60 -9.35 4.07
N ARG A 36 -15.78 -9.27 3.44
CA ARG A 36 -15.95 -8.75 2.08
C ARG A 36 -15.54 -7.27 1.99
N ARG A 37 -15.93 -6.44 2.95
CA ARG A 37 -15.51 -5.02 3.04
C ARG A 37 -13.99 -4.91 3.24
N LEU A 38 -13.41 -5.77 4.08
CA LEU A 38 -11.96 -5.82 4.29
C LEU A 38 -11.22 -6.10 2.99
N LEU A 39 -11.64 -7.13 2.23
CA LEU A 39 -11.06 -7.46 0.93
C LEU A 39 -11.21 -6.30 -0.07
N LYS A 40 -12.37 -5.62 -0.09
CA LYS A 40 -12.56 -4.40 -0.91
C LYS A 40 -11.62 -3.27 -0.50
N GLY A 41 -11.35 -3.14 0.80
CA GLY A 41 -10.37 -2.20 1.36
C GLY A 41 -8.96 -2.50 0.84
N PHE A 42 -8.50 -3.74 0.96
CA PHE A 42 -7.21 -4.19 0.42
C PHE A 42 -7.10 -3.99 -1.09
N ARG A 43 -8.14 -4.37 -1.84
CA ARG A 43 -8.19 -4.19 -3.30
C ARG A 43 -8.06 -2.71 -3.67
N SER A 44 -8.83 -1.84 -3.01
CA SER A 44 -8.81 -0.40 -3.27
C SER A 44 -7.46 0.21 -2.91
N PHE A 45 -6.91 -0.12 -1.74
CA PHE A 45 -5.58 0.30 -1.32
C PHE A 45 -4.52 -0.09 -2.36
N SER A 46 -4.59 -1.33 -2.85
CA SER A 46 -3.61 -1.85 -3.78
C SER A 46 -3.69 -1.21 -5.16
N ILE A 47 -4.90 -1.07 -5.73
CA ILE A 47 -5.12 -0.38 -7.00
C ILE A 47 -4.57 1.04 -6.93
N ILE A 48 -4.91 1.77 -5.87
CA ILE A 48 -4.49 3.16 -5.73
C ILE A 48 -2.97 3.25 -5.61
N ASN A 49 -2.32 2.40 -4.80
CA ASN A 49 -0.87 2.39 -4.69
C ASN A 49 -0.18 2.04 -6.03
N ILE A 50 -0.68 1.04 -6.78
CA ILE A 50 -0.13 0.68 -8.08
C ILE A 50 -0.23 1.87 -9.05
N ILE A 51 -1.40 2.52 -9.13
CA ILE A 51 -1.60 3.69 -9.98
C ILE A 51 -0.67 4.83 -9.55
N SER A 52 -0.55 5.11 -8.25
CA SER A 52 0.35 6.14 -7.72
C SER A 52 1.82 5.87 -8.06
N LEU A 53 2.28 4.62 -7.95
CA LEU A 53 3.64 4.23 -8.25
C LEU A 53 3.94 4.35 -9.75
N ILE A 54 3.02 3.91 -10.62
CA ILE A 54 3.14 4.07 -12.07
C ILE A 54 3.15 5.56 -12.43
N TYR A 55 2.21 6.33 -11.89
CA TYR A 55 2.13 7.76 -12.12
C TYR A 55 3.44 8.46 -11.74
N LEU A 56 3.97 8.22 -10.53
CA LEU A 56 5.22 8.84 -10.10
C LEU A 56 6.40 8.44 -10.99
N SER A 57 6.48 7.16 -11.37
CA SER A 57 7.54 6.66 -12.25
C SER A 57 7.50 7.31 -13.63
N VAL A 58 6.30 7.46 -14.21
CA VAL A 58 6.10 8.12 -15.50
C VAL A 58 6.44 9.61 -15.42
N VAL A 59 5.99 10.31 -14.37
CA VAL A 59 6.30 11.73 -14.18
C VAL A 59 7.81 11.94 -14.02
N LEU A 60 8.47 11.13 -13.20
CA LEU A 60 9.93 11.20 -13.01
C LEU A 60 10.69 10.91 -14.31
N GLY A 61 10.28 9.87 -15.06
CA GLY A 61 10.89 9.51 -16.34
C GLY A 61 10.73 10.60 -17.40
N LEU A 62 9.52 11.17 -17.53
CA LEU A 62 9.26 12.28 -18.44
C LEU A 62 10.04 13.54 -18.04
N ALA A 63 10.09 13.86 -16.75
CA ALA A 63 10.87 15.00 -16.25
C ALA A 63 12.35 14.85 -16.61
N TYR A 64 12.93 13.67 -16.41
CA TYR A 64 14.33 13.38 -16.75
C TYR A 64 14.61 13.48 -18.27
N LEU A 65 13.71 12.94 -19.10
CA LEU A 65 13.85 12.99 -20.57
C LEU A 65 13.72 14.41 -21.11
N LEU A 66 12.72 15.17 -20.66
CA LEU A 66 12.44 16.53 -21.13
C LEU A 66 13.52 17.53 -20.70
N ASN A 67 14.22 17.25 -19.59
CA ASN A 67 15.30 18.08 -19.07
C ASN A 67 16.70 17.58 -19.49
N GLY A 68 16.81 16.77 -20.55
CA GLY A 68 18.12 16.40 -21.12
C GLY A 68 18.99 15.57 -20.18
N GLY A 69 18.39 14.73 -19.33
CA GLY A 69 19.12 13.88 -18.38
C GLY A 69 19.35 14.52 -17.00
N SER A 70 18.63 15.60 -16.69
CA SER A 70 18.60 16.23 -15.37
C SER A 70 17.19 16.17 -14.81
N PHE A 71 17.03 15.99 -13.48
CA PHE A 71 15.69 15.97 -12.88
C PHE A 71 15.05 17.36 -12.83
N PHE A 72 15.83 18.42 -12.55
CA PHE A 72 15.32 19.78 -12.37
C PHE A 72 16.28 20.80 -12.98
N ASN A 73 15.94 21.32 -14.17
CA ASN A 73 16.76 22.35 -14.82
C ASN A 73 16.39 23.77 -14.43
N ASN A 74 15.10 24.02 -14.11
CA ASN A 74 14.59 25.36 -13.82
C ASN A 74 13.53 25.31 -12.71
N PHE A 75 13.32 26.44 -12.01
CA PHE A 75 12.35 26.57 -10.91
C PHE A 75 10.93 26.14 -11.29
N THR A 76 10.48 26.43 -12.52
CA THR A 76 9.17 26.00 -13.03
C THR A 76 9.03 24.48 -13.13
N SER A 77 10.09 23.78 -13.55
CA SER A 77 10.10 22.30 -13.60
C SER A 77 10.06 21.68 -12.20
N PHE A 78 10.72 22.33 -11.24
CA PHE A 78 10.67 21.95 -9.83
C PHE A 78 9.28 22.18 -9.22
N LEU A 79 8.64 23.32 -9.49
CA LEU A 79 7.25 23.59 -9.07
C LEU A 79 6.25 22.61 -9.67
N GLY A 80 6.41 22.27 -10.96
CA GLY A 80 5.60 21.25 -11.62
C GLY A 80 5.73 19.89 -10.93
N PHE A 81 6.96 19.47 -10.62
CA PHE A 81 7.21 18.25 -9.85
C PHE A 81 6.59 18.28 -8.45
N LEU A 82 6.73 19.38 -7.71
CA LEU A 82 6.08 19.55 -6.40
C LEU A 82 4.56 19.40 -6.51
N GLY A 83 3.94 20.01 -7.51
CA GLY A 83 2.50 19.86 -7.78
C GLY A 83 2.10 18.41 -8.01
N THR A 84 2.85 17.68 -8.85
CA THR A 84 2.60 16.24 -9.08
C THR A 84 2.82 15.38 -7.83
N GLY A 85 3.84 15.70 -7.02
CA GLY A 85 4.13 15.04 -5.76
C GLY A 85 2.99 15.20 -4.75
N ILE A 86 2.43 16.41 -4.64
CA ILE A 86 1.27 16.70 -3.76
C ILE A 86 0.06 15.87 -4.19
N ILE A 87 -0.24 15.81 -5.49
CA ILE A 87 -1.35 14.99 -6.00
C ILE A 87 -1.12 13.50 -5.64
N GLY A 88 0.09 12.99 -5.86
CA GLY A 88 0.46 11.63 -5.47
C GLY A 88 0.26 11.36 -3.97
N LEU A 89 0.67 12.29 -3.11
CA LEU A 89 0.48 12.20 -1.67
C LEU A 89 -0.99 12.20 -1.26
N ILE A 90 -1.84 13.04 -1.88
CA ILE A 90 -3.29 13.06 -1.62
C ILE A 90 -3.93 11.73 -1.99
N ILE A 91 -3.56 11.18 -3.15
CA ILE A 91 -4.08 9.88 -3.61
C ILE A 91 -3.68 8.76 -2.64
N LEU A 92 -2.42 8.74 -2.19
CA LEU A 92 -1.94 7.78 -1.20
C LEU A 92 -2.67 7.94 0.15
N PHE A 93 -2.88 9.18 0.60
CA PHE A 93 -3.63 9.47 1.82
C PHE A 93 -5.06 8.90 1.76
N LEU A 94 -5.77 9.11 0.65
CA LEU A 94 -7.11 8.55 0.43
C LEU A 94 -7.10 7.02 0.44
N SER A 95 -6.05 6.39 -0.09
CA SER A 95 -5.90 4.93 -0.07
C SER A 95 -5.82 4.37 1.36
N ILE A 96 -5.05 5.04 2.23
CA ILE A 96 -4.86 4.66 3.63
C ILE A 96 -6.16 4.90 4.41
N PHE A 97 -6.88 5.98 4.11
CA PHE A 97 -8.17 6.27 4.73
C PHE A 97 -9.20 5.17 4.45
N LYS A 98 -9.33 4.72 3.19
CA LYS A 98 -10.20 3.59 2.83
C LYS A 98 -9.82 2.31 3.55
N LEU A 99 -8.51 2.03 3.66
CA LEU A 99 -8.02 0.86 4.38
C LEU A 99 -8.33 0.94 5.88
N LYS A 100 -8.20 2.12 6.49
CA LYS A 100 -8.58 2.38 7.88
C LYS A 100 -10.06 2.11 8.12
N GLU A 101 -10.95 2.59 7.25
CA GLU A 101 -12.39 2.32 7.38
C GLU A 101 -12.70 0.83 7.33
N ALA A 102 -12.03 0.10 6.44
CA ALA A 102 -12.17 -1.34 6.33
C ALA A 102 -11.72 -2.05 7.61
N TYR A 103 -10.59 -1.66 8.20
CA TYR A 103 -10.15 -2.18 9.50
C TYR A 103 -11.06 -1.78 10.65
N ALA A 104 -11.60 -0.55 10.65
CA ALA A 104 -12.50 -0.10 11.70
C ALA A 104 -13.76 -0.99 11.78
N LYS A 105 -14.31 -1.37 10.62
CA LYS A 105 -15.44 -2.30 10.55
C LYS A 105 -15.05 -3.73 10.94
N ALA A 106 -13.90 -4.23 10.49
CA ALA A 106 -13.43 -5.55 10.87
C ALA A 106 -13.13 -5.65 12.39
N MET A 107 -12.58 -4.59 12.98
CA MET A 107 -12.26 -4.48 14.41
C MET A 107 -13.49 -4.52 15.31
N GLN A 108 -14.65 -4.05 14.85
CA GLN A 108 -15.90 -4.13 15.62
C GLN A 108 -16.31 -5.57 15.91
N LYS A 109 -15.95 -6.51 15.03
CA LYS A 109 -16.31 -7.93 15.14
C LYS A 109 -15.19 -8.78 15.70
N ASP A 110 -13.94 -8.49 15.33
CA ASP A 110 -12.78 -9.26 15.75
C ASP A 110 -11.64 -8.34 16.23
N PRO A 111 -11.25 -8.40 17.52
CA PRO A 111 -10.26 -7.50 18.10
C PRO A 111 -8.85 -7.69 17.50
N LYS A 112 -8.57 -8.78 16.77
CA LYS A 112 -7.26 -9.00 16.13
C LYS A 112 -6.89 -7.92 15.10
N TYR A 113 -7.87 -7.18 14.58
CA TYR A 113 -7.68 -6.07 13.64
C TYR A 113 -7.34 -4.73 14.30
N ARG A 114 -7.26 -4.67 15.64
CA ARG A 114 -6.90 -3.47 16.39
C ARG A 114 -5.51 -2.95 16.07
N LEU A 115 -4.52 -3.85 15.94
CA LEU A 115 -3.15 -3.50 15.58
C LEU A 115 -3.04 -2.93 14.16
N PRO A 116 -3.58 -3.60 13.11
CA PRO A 116 -3.66 -3.02 11.77
C PRO A 116 -4.37 -1.67 11.71
N TYR A 117 -5.47 -1.51 12.45
CA TYR A 117 -6.18 -0.24 12.57
C TYR A 117 -5.28 0.87 13.15
N PHE A 118 -4.62 0.61 14.29
CA PHE A 118 -3.67 1.59 14.86
C PHE A 118 -2.50 1.89 13.91
N GLY A 119 -2.02 0.89 13.17
CA GLY A 119 -1.02 1.10 12.11
C GLY A 119 -1.49 2.11 11.06
N THR A 120 -2.72 1.97 10.55
CA THR A 120 -3.28 2.95 9.59
C THR A 120 -3.45 4.33 10.20
N LEU A 121 -3.75 4.44 11.50
CA LEU A 121 -3.82 5.73 12.19
C LEU A 121 -2.44 6.41 12.26
N LEU A 122 -1.40 5.65 12.62
CA LEU A 122 -0.02 6.14 12.64
C LEU A 122 0.45 6.57 11.25
N LEU A 123 0.09 5.81 10.21
CA LEU A 123 0.34 6.21 8.83
C LEU A 123 -0.33 7.55 8.49
N LEU A 124 -1.63 7.71 8.75
CA LEU A 124 -2.31 8.98 8.48
C LEU A 124 -1.68 10.15 9.26
N LEU A 125 -1.32 9.93 10.53
CA LEU A 125 -0.63 10.93 11.34
C LEU A 125 0.72 11.30 10.74
N SER A 126 1.50 10.31 10.28
CA SER A 126 2.79 10.57 9.62
C SER A 126 2.64 11.41 8.36
N PHE A 127 1.62 11.18 7.53
CA PHE A 127 1.34 12.01 6.35
C PHE A 127 1.01 13.46 6.72
N VAL A 128 0.18 13.67 7.75
CA VAL A 128 -0.14 15.02 8.24
C VAL A 128 1.11 15.71 8.78
N LEU A 129 1.94 14.99 9.55
CA LEU A 129 3.20 15.53 10.06
C LEU A 129 4.17 15.89 8.92
N VAL A 130 4.31 15.05 7.89
CA VAL A 130 5.11 15.37 6.70
C VAL A 130 4.57 16.62 6.00
N ALA A 131 3.26 16.73 5.83
CA ALA A 131 2.65 17.89 5.15
C ALA A 131 2.88 19.19 5.93
N VAL A 132 2.58 19.19 7.24
CA VAL A 132 2.81 20.35 8.12
C VAL A 132 4.29 20.71 8.14
N TYR A 133 5.17 19.71 8.29
CA TYR A 133 6.62 19.92 8.26
C TYR A 133 7.08 20.56 6.95
N SER A 134 6.62 20.04 5.82
CA SER A 134 6.99 20.56 4.50
C SER A 134 6.55 22.01 4.35
N VAL A 135 5.34 22.36 4.80
CA VAL A 135 4.83 23.74 4.77
C VAL A 135 5.64 24.67 5.68
N VAL A 136 5.93 24.23 6.92
CA VAL A 136 6.71 25.01 7.90
C VAL A 136 8.16 25.17 7.43
N PHE A 137 8.76 24.14 6.85
CA PHE A 137 10.12 24.19 6.30
C PHE A 137 10.19 25.10 5.06
N LEU A 138 9.23 24.99 4.14
CA LEU A 138 9.13 25.87 2.97
C LEU A 138 8.90 27.34 3.37
N SER A 139 8.08 27.60 4.39
CA SER A 139 7.83 28.97 4.86
C SER A 139 9.03 29.57 5.59
N THR A 140 9.74 28.79 6.42
CA THR A 140 10.93 29.27 7.14
C THR A 140 12.14 29.48 6.23
N SER A 141 12.34 28.59 5.25
CA SER A 141 13.37 28.76 4.21
C SER A 141 13.10 29.94 3.27
N ALA A 142 11.83 30.22 2.93
CA ALA A 142 11.46 31.38 2.11
C ALA A 142 11.48 32.72 2.86
N VAL A 143 11.24 32.71 4.18
CA VAL A 143 11.16 33.93 5.02
C VAL A 143 12.47 34.20 5.79
N GLY A 144 13.49 33.36 5.65
CA GLY A 144 14.77 33.52 6.34
C GLY A 144 14.70 33.31 7.86
N LEU A 145 13.61 32.73 8.38
CA LEU A 145 13.48 32.41 9.80
C LEU A 145 14.20 31.09 10.09
N LEU A 146 15.30 31.20 10.83
CA LEU A 146 16.21 30.10 11.20
C LEU A 146 15.50 29.04 12.07
N ILE A 147 14.99 27.96 11.47
CA ILE A 147 15.00 26.66 12.17
C ILE A 147 16.48 26.25 12.21
N PRO A 148 17.08 26.02 13.39
CA PRO A 148 18.47 25.60 13.46
C PRO A 148 18.65 24.31 12.64
N SER A 149 19.65 24.29 11.76
CA SER A 149 19.92 23.17 10.84
C SER A 149 20.10 21.82 11.55
N THR A 150 20.36 21.84 12.85
CA THR A 150 20.49 20.67 13.72
C THR A 150 19.17 20.02 14.14
N SER A 151 18.03 20.74 14.12
CA SER A 151 16.71 20.18 14.50
C SER A 151 15.97 19.54 13.33
N VAL A 152 16.32 19.92 12.10
CA VAL A 152 15.76 19.38 10.85
C VAL A 152 15.99 17.85 10.74
N PRO A 153 17.22 17.32 10.88
CA PRO A 153 17.47 15.88 10.80
C PRO A 153 16.71 15.07 11.86
N PHE A 154 16.64 15.58 13.10
CA PHE A 154 15.96 14.88 14.20
C PHE A 154 14.44 14.77 13.95
N PHE A 155 13.84 15.84 13.45
CA PHE A 155 12.41 15.85 13.12
C PHE A 155 12.09 14.95 11.93
N THR A 156 12.93 14.98 10.87
CA THR A 156 12.79 14.09 9.71
C THR A 156 12.91 12.62 10.14
N LEU A 157 13.92 12.26 10.95
CA LEU A 157 14.09 10.90 11.47
C LEU A 157 12.90 10.45 12.32
N SER A 158 12.34 11.34 13.14
CA SER A 158 11.18 11.05 13.98
C SER A 158 9.94 10.75 13.13
N ILE A 159 9.67 11.55 12.10
CA ILE A 159 8.54 11.30 11.18
C ILE A 159 8.75 10.00 10.40
N SER A 160 9.95 9.75 9.89
CA SER A 160 10.28 8.51 9.19
C SER A 160 10.08 7.29 10.10
N GLY A 161 10.45 7.36 11.37
CA GLY A 161 10.20 6.30 12.35
C GLY A 161 8.72 6.02 12.56
N VAL A 162 7.90 7.06 12.73
CA VAL A 162 6.44 6.92 12.87
C VAL A 162 5.82 6.32 11.61
N PHE A 163 6.26 6.74 10.42
CA PHE A 163 5.82 6.19 9.15
C PHE A 163 6.14 4.70 9.04
N ILE A 164 7.38 4.29 9.33
CA ILE A 164 7.82 2.89 9.25
C ILE A 164 7.04 2.02 10.23
N LEU A 165 6.87 2.46 11.48
CA LEU A 165 6.08 1.74 12.47
C LEU A 165 4.62 1.58 12.01
N GLY A 166 4.01 2.66 11.53
CA GLY A 166 2.66 2.62 10.98
C GLY A 166 2.54 1.66 9.79
N ALA A 167 3.51 1.68 8.88
CA ALA A 167 3.54 0.82 7.69
C ALA A 167 3.63 -0.66 8.06
N VAL A 168 4.52 -1.03 8.99
CA VAL A 168 4.65 -2.41 9.46
C VAL A 168 3.37 -2.87 10.15
N MET A 169 2.84 -2.05 11.07
CA MET A 169 1.62 -2.40 11.80
C MET A 169 0.41 -2.53 10.88
N SER A 170 0.28 -1.66 9.87
CA SER A 170 -0.84 -1.69 8.92
C SER A 170 -0.73 -2.80 7.89
N ASN A 171 0.39 -2.85 7.17
CA ASN A 171 0.49 -3.61 5.92
C ASN A 171 0.96 -5.04 6.18
N PHE A 172 2.01 -5.23 6.99
CA PHE A 172 2.50 -6.56 7.34
C PHE A 172 1.47 -7.31 8.20
N LEU A 173 1.08 -6.76 9.36
CA LEU A 173 0.13 -7.43 10.25
C LEU A 173 -1.26 -7.56 9.58
N GLY A 174 -1.67 -6.55 8.81
CA GLY A 174 -2.91 -6.59 8.05
C GLY A 174 -3.01 -7.75 7.08
N ALA A 175 -2.01 -7.88 6.20
CA ALA A 175 -1.93 -8.99 5.24
C ALA A 175 -1.74 -10.34 5.96
N PHE A 176 -1.00 -10.37 7.08
CA PHE A 176 -0.85 -11.59 7.87
C PHE A 176 -2.17 -12.05 8.49
N ARG A 177 -2.97 -11.14 9.06
CA ARG A 177 -4.32 -11.46 9.58
C ARG A 177 -5.26 -11.92 8.46
N ALA A 178 -5.14 -11.33 7.27
CA ALA A 178 -5.88 -11.80 6.10
C ALA A 178 -5.48 -13.25 5.73
N PHE A 179 -4.19 -13.59 5.77
CA PHE A 179 -3.76 -14.99 5.62
C PHE A 179 -4.40 -15.92 6.65
N GLU A 180 -4.46 -15.53 7.93
CA GLU A 180 -5.11 -16.35 8.95
C GLU A 180 -6.61 -16.57 8.65
N ASP A 181 -7.30 -15.54 8.16
CA ASP A 181 -8.74 -15.58 7.89
C ASP A 181 -9.14 -16.29 6.60
N PHE A 182 -8.34 -16.18 5.54
CA PHE A 182 -8.64 -16.73 4.22
C PHE A 182 -7.81 -17.97 3.87
N ARG A 183 -6.76 -18.26 4.65
CA ARG A 183 -5.80 -19.36 4.42
C ARG A 183 -5.12 -19.32 3.04
N ASP A 184 -5.09 -18.14 2.44
CA ASP A 184 -4.47 -17.88 1.13
C ASP A 184 -3.00 -17.48 1.30
N LYS A 185 -2.10 -18.34 0.82
CA LYS A 185 -0.65 -18.15 0.94
C LYS A 185 -0.16 -16.89 0.22
N VAL A 186 -0.90 -16.35 -0.75
CA VAL A 186 -0.53 -15.12 -1.44
C VAL A 186 -0.53 -13.93 -0.47
N PHE A 187 -1.47 -13.88 0.49
CA PHE A 187 -1.44 -12.88 1.55
C PHE A 187 -0.21 -13.00 2.44
N LEU A 188 0.24 -14.22 2.73
CA LEU A 188 1.44 -14.46 3.53
C LEU A 188 2.70 -13.95 2.81
N VAL A 189 2.85 -14.25 1.52
CA VAL A 189 3.98 -13.77 0.72
C VAL A 189 3.97 -12.24 0.61
N SER A 190 2.79 -11.65 0.35
CA SER A 190 2.60 -10.19 0.32
C SER A 190 3.02 -9.55 1.64
N SER A 191 2.58 -10.12 2.77
CA SER A 191 2.93 -9.69 4.13
C SER A 191 4.44 -9.65 4.34
N PHE A 192 5.16 -10.75 4.06
CA PHE A 192 6.61 -10.78 4.21
C PHE A 192 7.34 -9.76 3.33
N GLY A 193 6.84 -9.50 2.12
CA GLY A 193 7.41 -8.44 1.29
C GLY A 193 7.16 -7.03 1.85
N PHE A 194 6.04 -6.78 2.54
CA PHE A 194 5.83 -5.52 3.28
C PHE A 194 6.80 -5.38 4.46
N LEU A 195 7.08 -6.47 5.17
CA LEU A 195 8.07 -6.46 6.25
C LEU A 195 9.48 -6.19 5.71
N ALA A 196 9.87 -6.89 4.65
CA ALA A 196 11.19 -6.72 4.04
C ALA A 196 11.36 -5.32 3.42
N SER A 197 10.33 -4.76 2.79
CA SER A 197 10.38 -3.37 2.31
C SER A 197 10.49 -2.36 3.46
N ALA A 198 9.81 -2.56 4.59
CA ALA A 198 10.01 -1.70 5.75
C ALA A 198 11.45 -1.77 6.30
N ILE A 199 12.06 -2.96 6.34
CA ILE A 199 13.46 -3.13 6.75
C ILE A 199 14.40 -2.42 5.77
N LEU A 200 14.20 -2.59 4.46
CA LEU A 200 14.99 -1.89 3.45
C LEU A 200 14.84 -0.36 3.58
N ALA A 201 13.64 0.13 3.89
CA ALA A 201 13.39 1.55 4.08
C ALA A 201 14.22 2.15 5.23
N CYS A 202 14.47 1.39 6.30
CA CYS A 202 15.36 1.79 7.39
C CYS A 202 16.83 1.93 6.94
N ILE A 203 17.25 1.14 5.95
CA ILE A 203 18.64 1.06 5.49
C ILE A 203 18.91 2.04 4.34
N THR A 204 17.91 2.34 3.52
CA THR A 204 18.04 3.20 2.33
C THR A 204 18.67 4.58 2.56
N PRO A 205 18.48 5.27 3.70
CA PRO A 205 19.18 6.53 3.96
C PRO A 205 20.71 6.40 4.00
N PHE A 206 21.22 5.22 4.37
CA PHE A 206 22.66 4.93 4.45
C PHE A 206 23.20 4.31 3.17
N VAL A 207 22.34 3.63 2.40
CA VAL A 207 22.70 2.92 1.17
C VAL A 207 21.67 3.25 0.08
N PRO A 208 21.79 4.41 -0.59
CA PRO A 208 20.78 4.91 -1.52
C PRO A 208 20.50 3.98 -2.71
N ILE A 209 21.47 3.15 -3.13
CA ILE A 209 21.28 2.18 -4.21
C ILE A 209 20.20 1.13 -3.89
N LEU A 210 19.88 0.92 -2.61
CA LEU A 210 18.80 0.03 -2.18
C LEU A 210 17.40 0.61 -2.42
N LEU A 211 17.27 1.85 -2.88
CA LEU A 211 15.99 2.45 -3.20
C LEU A 211 15.26 1.68 -4.32
N ILE A 212 15.99 1.23 -5.35
CA ILE A 212 15.42 0.46 -6.47
C ILE A 212 14.85 -0.89 -5.98
N PRO A 213 15.61 -1.75 -5.30
CA PRO A 213 15.07 -3.02 -4.80
C PRO A 213 13.97 -2.82 -3.75
N LEU A 214 14.05 -1.78 -2.91
CA LEU A 214 12.96 -1.38 -2.00
C LEU A 214 11.65 -1.13 -2.77
N TRP A 215 11.73 -0.30 -3.82
CA TRP A 215 10.59 0.07 -4.66
C TRP A 215 9.98 -1.13 -5.37
N LEU A 216 10.81 -1.99 -5.97
CA LEU A 216 10.35 -3.21 -6.64
C LEU A 216 9.68 -4.18 -5.66
N LEU A 217 10.27 -4.37 -4.49
CA LEU A 217 9.73 -5.25 -3.47
C LEU A 217 8.36 -4.76 -2.97
N TYR A 218 8.23 -3.45 -2.71
CA TYR A 218 6.96 -2.86 -2.32
C TYR A 218 5.90 -3.01 -3.42
N LEU A 219 6.27 -2.74 -4.68
CA LEU A 219 5.36 -2.92 -5.82
C LEU A 219 4.85 -4.36 -5.91
N VAL A 220 5.76 -5.35 -5.84
CA VAL A 220 5.38 -6.78 -5.86
C VAL A 220 4.45 -7.11 -4.70
N SER A 221 4.73 -6.65 -3.48
CA SER A 221 3.87 -6.87 -2.31
C SER A 221 2.46 -6.34 -2.53
N VAL A 222 2.33 -5.12 -3.07
CA VAL A 222 1.04 -4.50 -3.34
C VAL A 222 0.30 -5.24 -4.46
N THR A 223 1.00 -5.67 -5.51
CA THR A 223 0.39 -6.46 -6.59
C THR A 223 -0.11 -7.82 -6.10
N LEU A 224 0.65 -8.50 -5.24
CA LEU A 224 0.20 -9.75 -4.62
C LEU A 224 -1.00 -9.53 -3.69
N LEU A 225 -1.01 -8.42 -2.94
CA LEU A 225 -2.15 -8.05 -2.09
C LEU A 225 -3.41 -7.84 -2.94
N TYR A 226 -3.28 -7.15 -4.07
CA TYR A 226 -4.35 -6.98 -5.05
C TYR A 226 -4.85 -8.35 -5.55
N ALA A 227 -3.96 -9.20 -6.05
CA ALA A 227 -4.31 -10.50 -6.62
C ALA A 227 -5.05 -11.39 -5.61
N ALA A 228 -4.54 -11.48 -4.37
CA ALA A 228 -5.20 -12.23 -3.30
C ALA A 228 -6.58 -11.65 -2.97
N SER A 229 -6.68 -10.33 -2.84
CA SER A 229 -7.95 -9.67 -2.50
C SER A 229 -9.02 -9.84 -3.58
N ASP A 230 -8.64 -9.72 -4.85
CA ASP A 230 -9.56 -9.84 -5.99
C ASP A 230 -10.00 -11.30 -6.19
N TYR A 231 -9.06 -12.23 -6.07
CA TYR A 231 -9.36 -13.66 -6.10
C TYR A 231 -10.38 -14.03 -5.03
N ASN A 232 -10.12 -13.72 -3.76
CA ASN A 232 -11.04 -14.05 -2.66
C ASN A 232 -12.40 -13.35 -2.79
N LEU A 233 -12.46 -12.13 -3.32
CA LEU A 233 -13.74 -11.46 -3.65
C LEU A 233 -14.51 -12.21 -4.74
N SER A 234 -13.82 -12.75 -5.75
CA SER A 234 -14.46 -13.50 -6.83
C SER A 234 -15.12 -14.80 -6.35
N LEU A 235 -14.61 -15.38 -5.25
CA LEU A 235 -15.18 -16.57 -4.61
C LEU A 235 -16.48 -16.27 -3.84
N SER A 236 -16.77 -14.99 -3.55
CA SER A 236 -17.81 -14.56 -2.61
C SER A 236 -19.17 -14.20 -3.23
N LYS A 237 -19.44 -14.59 -4.48
CA LYS A 237 -20.66 -14.15 -5.19
C LYS A 237 -21.95 -14.83 -4.75
#